data_AF-A0A6A5TYG8-F1
#
_entry.id   AF-A0A6A5TYG8-F1
#
_cell.length_a   1.000
_cell.length_b   1.000
_cell.length_c   1.000
_cell.angle_alpha   90.00
_cell.angle_beta   90.00
_cell.angle_gamma   90.00
#
_symmetry.space_group_name_H-M   'P 1'
#
loop_
_entity.id
_entity.type
_entity.pdbx_description
1 polymer ?
#
loop_
_entity_poly.entity_id
_entity_poly.type
_entity_poly.pdbx_seq_one_letter_code
_entity_poly.pdbx_strand_id
1 'polypeptide(L)'
;MEIPHDKKWIRWSSNQEWYELYCVDHSDKELHKYFDKYLRDVDNDWEKTPKVRWSALQFGDREAIDDIEFADFPVPGTEYRELHLSSSGLSEQLVSKDGIVTYNSEDSNSVADFTYTFPQKSRLIGLPKAVLYMSAPSHNDLNVFVILRKRDKNGKLLMHLCFPFSAIPKAYKSIDDIPEKERASLNLHMGSVGVLRASHRKFDLERSIHPQFPFHPHDVEEKITPGEVVKLEIGIWSMGIDFDEGESISVQVSGSFPSIAEYAAFSKPRPEEEKNKGEHRIHCGPQTPSRVILPFVPL
;
A
#
# COMPACT_ATOMS: atom_id res chain seq x y z
N MET A 1 12.54 2.10 -16.70
CA MET A 1 12.11 0.78 -17.24
C MET A 1 13.17 0.31 -18.22
N GLU A 2 13.85 -0.80 -17.94
CA GLU A 2 15.03 -1.28 -18.66
C GLU A 2 14.72 -2.19 -19.87
N ILE A 3 13.44 -2.41 -20.20
CA ILE A 3 13.05 -3.21 -21.37
C ILE A 3 13.13 -2.31 -22.62
N PRO A 4 14.01 -2.62 -23.60
CA PRO A 4 14.34 -1.69 -24.69
C PRO A 4 13.30 -1.64 -25.82
N HIS A 5 12.24 -2.46 -25.76
CA HIS A 5 11.20 -2.54 -26.80
C HIS A 5 9.81 -2.13 -26.29
N ASP A 6 8.91 -1.83 -27.22
CA ASP A 6 7.53 -1.40 -27.00
C ASP A 6 6.53 -2.57 -26.83
N LYS A 7 6.96 -3.81 -27.10
CA LYS A 7 6.22 -5.07 -26.89
C LYS A 7 6.10 -5.48 -25.42
N LYS A 8 5.58 -4.59 -24.59
CA LYS A 8 5.36 -4.79 -23.16
C LYS A 8 3.90 -4.57 -22.80
N TRP A 9 3.41 -5.36 -21.85
CA TRP A 9 2.06 -5.29 -21.28
C TRP A 9 2.16 -5.55 -19.79
N ILE A 10 1.30 -4.93 -19.01
CA ILE A 10 1.20 -5.17 -17.57
C ILE A 10 -0.26 -5.29 -17.17
N ARG A 11 -0.54 -6.29 -16.32
CA ARG A 11 -1.84 -6.52 -15.73
C ARG A 11 -1.68 -6.73 -14.23
N TRP A 12 -2.39 -5.93 -13.44
CA TRP A 12 -2.58 -6.21 -12.01
C TRP A 12 -3.88 -6.98 -11.83
N SER A 13 -3.82 -8.09 -11.09
CA SER A 13 -5.00 -8.89 -10.71
C SER A 13 -5.41 -8.60 -9.26
N SER A 14 -6.70 -8.83 -8.98
CA SER A 14 -7.29 -8.82 -7.64
C SER A 14 -7.11 -10.14 -6.86
N ASN A 15 -6.59 -11.18 -7.51
CA ASN A 15 -6.43 -12.51 -6.93
C ASN A 15 -5.02 -12.77 -6.40
N GLN A 16 -4.90 -13.78 -5.54
CA GLN A 16 -3.64 -14.35 -5.09
C GLN A 16 -2.92 -15.04 -6.26
N GLU A 17 -1.58 -14.94 -6.28
CA GLU A 17 -0.69 -15.44 -7.33
C GLU A 17 -1.04 -16.85 -7.87
N TRP A 18 -1.17 -17.86 -7.00
CA TRP A 18 -1.43 -19.23 -7.44
C TRP A 18 -2.86 -19.42 -7.94
N TYR A 19 -3.83 -18.75 -7.32
CA TYR A 19 -5.21 -18.79 -7.80
C TYR A 19 -5.28 -18.18 -9.21
N GLU A 20 -4.65 -17.02 -9.40
CA GLU A 20 -4.57 -16.32 -10.67
C GLU A 20 -3.92 -17.18 -11.76
N LEU A 21 -2.79 -17.82 -11.46
CA LEU A 21 -2.04 -18.61 -12.43
C LEU A 21 -2.71 -19.95 -12.78
N TYR A 22 -3.37 -20.61 -11.82
CA TYR A 22 -3.80 -22.01 -11.98
C TYR A 22 -5.32 -22.21 -11.97
N CYS A 23 -6.11 -21.25 -11.51
CA CYS A 23 -7.56 -21.40 -11.39
C CYS A 23 -8.35 -20.42 -12.26
N VAL A 24 -7.73 -19.34 -12.74
CA VAL A 24 -8.38 -18.34 -13.57
C VAL A 24 -8.15 -18.67 -15.05
N ASP A 25 -9.14 -19.29 -15.68
CA ASP A 25 -9.08 -19.79 -17.08
C ASP A 25 -8.69 -18.70 -18.10
N HIS A 26 -9.16 -17.46 -17.92
CA HIS A 26 -8.83 -16.39 -18.85
C HIS A 26 -7.35 -15.95 -18.74
N SER A 27 -6.73 -16.05 -17.56
CA SER A 27 -5.33 -15.68 -17.33
C SER A 27 -4.39 -16.66 -18.02
N ASP A 28 -4.68 -17.96 -17.92
CA ASP A 28 -3.96 -19.01 -18.64
C ASP A 28 -4.08 -18.83 -20.16
N LYS A 29 -5.29 -18.61 -20.68
CA LYS A 29 -5.53 -18.39 -22.12
C LYS A 29 -4.82 -17.15 -22.65
N GLU A 30 -4.79 -16.08 -21.85
CA GLU A 30 -4.12 -14.83 -22.21
C GLU A 30 -2.60 -15.01 -22.31
N LEU A 31 -1.99 -15.73 -21.35
CA LEU A 31 -0.57 -16.06 -21.38
C LEU A 31 -0.21 -16.92 -22.60
N HIS A 32 -1.04 -17.94 -22.91
CA HIS A 32 -0.87 -18.75 -24.11
C HIS A 32 -1.00 -17.92 -25.40
N LYS A 33 -1.93 -16.96 -25.46
CA LYS A 33 -2.08 -16.06 -26.61
C LYS A 33 -0.83 -15.21 -26.83
N TYR A 34 -0.20 -14.71 -25.76
CA TYR A 34 1.08 -14.01 -25.83
C TYR A 34 2.20 -14.92 -26.37
N PHE A 35 2.33 -16.13 -25.83
CA PHE A 35 3.35 -17.09 -26.27
C PHE A 35 3.12 -17.57 -27.70
N ASP A 36 1.89 -17.78 -28.13
CA ASP A 36 1.58 -18.13 -29.50
C ASP A 36 2.07 -17.05 -30.48
N LYS A 37 1.93 -15.75 -30.14
CA LYS A 37 2.40 -14.64 -30.98
C LYS A 37 3.92 -14.58 -31.08
N TYR A 38 4.63 -14.72 -29.96
CA TYR A 38 6.07 -14.41 -29.89
C TYR A 38 7.02 -15.62 -29.83
N LEU A 39 6.51 -16.80 -29.52
CA LEU A 39 7.31 -18.05 -29.47
C LEU A 39 6.95 -19.02 -30.59
N ARG A 40 5.77 -18.89 -31.20
CA ARG A 40 5.28 -19.79 -32.26
C ARG A 40 4.94 -19.07 -33.56
N ASP A 41 5.17 -17.77 -33.63
CA ASP A 41 4.87 -16.91 -34.80
C ASP A 41 3.42 -17.04 -35.30
N VAL A 42 2.47 -17.35 -34.41
CA VAL A 42 1.05 -17.42 -34.76
C VAL A 42 0.53 -16.01 -34.98
N ASP A 43 -0.10 -15.77 -36.13
CA ASP A 43 -0.77 -14.50 -36.40
C ASP A 43 -2.11 -14.42 -35.65
N ASN A 44 -2.02 -14.06 -34.38
CA ASN A 44 -3.16 -13.74 -33.53
C ASN A 44 -3.22 -12.23 -33.24
N ASP A 45 -4.30 -11.81 -32.59
CA ASP A 45 -4.63 -10.43 -32.27
C ASP A 45 -4.08 -9.98 -30.89
N TRP A 46 -3.04 -10.62 -30.35
CA TRP A 46 -2.42 -10.23 -29.08
C TRP A 46 -2.04 -8.74 -29.02
N GLU A 47 -1.54 -8.18 -30.12
CA GLU A 47 -1.10 -6.78 -30.14
C GLU A 47 -2.25 -5.77 -29.98
N LYS A 48 -3.51 -6.21 -30.06
CA LYS A 48 -4.69 -5.40 -29.72
C LYS A 48 -4.98 -5.34 -28.22
N THR A 49 -4.36 -6.20 -27.41
CA THR A 49 -4.53 -6.21 -25.95
C THR A 49 -4.07 -4.86 -25.35
N PRO A 50 -4.88 -4.22 -24.48
CA PRO A 50 -4.50 -2.99 -23.81
C PRO A 50 -3.19 -3.14 -23.03
N LYS A 51 -2.29 -2.16 -23.18
CA LYS A 51 -0.93 -2.19 -22.61
C LYS A 51 -0.92 -2.22 -21.09
N VAL A 52 -1.89 -1.55 -20.47
CA VAL A 52 -2.02 -1.47 -19.01
C VAL A 52 -3.46 -1.82 -18.64
N ARG A 53 -3.61 -2.83 -17.78
CA ARG A 53 -4.89 -3.22 -17.17
C ARG A 53 -4.73 -3.36 -15.67
N TRP A 54 -5.69 -2.88 -14.90
CA TRP A 54 -5.60 -2.84 -13.43
C TRP A 54 -6.92 -3.26 -12.78
N SER A 55 -6.84 -3.99 -11.67
CA SER A 55 -7.98 -4.31 -10.81
C SER A 55 -8.19 -3.29 -9.68
N ALA A 56 -9.36 -2.67 -9.61
CA ALA A 56 -9.76 -1.87 -8.45
C ALA A 56 -10.44 -2.74 -7.39
N LEU A 57 -9.82 -2.84 -6.22
CA LEU A 57 -10.36 -3.57 -5.08
C LEU A 57 -11.48 -2.75 -4.44
N GLN A 58 -12.65 -3.37 -4.25
CA GLN A 58 -13.76 -2.72 -3.56
C GLN A 58 -13.74 -2.97 -2.04
N PHE A 59 -13.00 -3.99 -1.57
CA PHE A 59 -12.99 -4.46 -0.17
C PHE A 59 -14.38 -4.83 0.39
N GLY A 60 -14.37 -5.57 1.49
CA GLY A 60 -15.57 -6.17 2.07
C GLY A 60 -16.03 -7.36 1.23
N ASP A 61 -17.29 -7.77 1.40
CA ASP A 61 -17.88 -8.91 0.69
C ASP A 61 -18.28 -8.53 -0.75
N ARG A 62 -17.36 -7.90 -1.48
CA ARG A 62 -17.53 -7.40 -2.85
C ARG A 62 -16.39 -7.86 -3.74
N GLU A 63 -16.74 -8.27 -4.95
CA GLU A 63 -15.78 -8.59 -5.99
C GLU A 63 -15.00 -7.34 -6.44
N ALA A 64 -13.79 -7.51 -6.93
CA ALA A 64 -13.03 -6.42 -7.54
C ALA A 64 -13.62 -6.00 -8.89
N ILE A 65 -13.19 -4.84 -9.39
CA ILE A 65 -13.45 -4.40 -10.77
C ILE A 65 -12.16 -4.63 -11.54
N ASP A 66 -12.09 -5.74 -12.26
CA ASP A 66 -10.92 -6.14 -13.03
C ASP A 66 -10.87 -5.51 -14.43
N ASP A 67 -9.70 -5.63 -15.08
CA ASP A 67 -9.45 -5.19 -16.46
C ASP A 67 -9.78 -3.71 -16.76
N ILE A 68 -9.59 -2.81 -15.79
CA ILE A 68 -9.68 -1.37 -16.05
C ILE A 68 -8.50 -0.97 -16.94
N GLU A 69 -8.80 -0.52 -18.15
CA GLU A 69 -7.81 -0.17 -19.15
C GLU A 69 -7.21 1.22 -18.92
N PHE A 70 -5.88 1.32 -19.01
CA PHE A 70 -5.16 2.58 -18.97
C PHE A 70 -4.23 2.71 -20.19
N ALA A 71 -3.97 3.96 -20.58
CA ALA A 71 -3.07 4.24 -21.68
C ALA A 71 -1.59 3.97 -21.34
N ASP A 72 -1.19 4.19 -20.08
CA ASP A 72 0.17 3.94 -19.59
C ASP A 72 0.19 3.78 -18.06
N PHE A 73 1.35 3.43 -17.51
CA PHE A 73 1.62 3.38 -16.07
C PHE A 73 2.89 4.17 -15.70
N PRO A 74 2.85 5.09 -14.71
CA PRO A 74 1.68 5.53 -13.94
C PRO A 74 0.56 6.12 -14.81
N VAL A 75 -0.68 6.04 -14.34
CA VAL A 75 -1.87 6.43 -15.13
C VAL A 75 -1.76 7.90 -15.56
N PRO A 76 -1.83 8.23 -16.87
CA PRO A 76 -1.80 9.61 -17.32
C PRO A 76 -2.94 10.43 -16.72
N GLY A 77 -2.61 11.64 -16.24
CA GLY A 77 -3.58 12.51 -15.58
C GLY A 77 -3.91 12.13 -14.13
N THR A 78 -3.16 11.21 -13.50
CA THR A 78 -3.27 10.95 -12.06
C THR A 78 -3.07 12.25 -11.27
N GLU A 79 -4.02 12.57 -10.41
CA GLU A 79 -3.95 13.69 -9.48
C GLU A 79 -3.38 13.19 -8.14
N TYR A 80 -2.12 13.50 -7.89
CA TYR A 80 -1.48 13.19 -6.61
C TYR A 80 -1.86 14.22 -5.55
N ARG A 81 -2.84 13.90 -4.72
CA ARG A 81 -3.32 14.79 -3.64
C ARG A 81 -2.56 14.54 -2.35
N GLU A 82 -2.16 15.61 -1.70
CA GLU A 82 -1.53 15.56 -0.37
C GLU A 82 -2.60 15.66 0.72
N LEU A 83 -2.60 14.72 1.66
CA LEU A 83 -3.41 14.76 2.87
C LEU A 83 -2.48 14.84 4.09
N HIS A 84 -2.51 15.98 4.77
CA HIS A 84 -1.70 16.26 5.96
C HIS A 84 -2.25 15.55 7.20
N LEU A 85 -1.35 14.97 7.98
CA LEU A 85 -1.65 14.25 9.22
C LEU A 85 -1.79 15.24 10.38
N SER A 86 -2.70 14.94 11.30
CA SER A 86 -2.85 15.64 12.58
C SER A 86 -3.56 14.75 13.61
N SER A 87 -3.65 15.17 14.86
CA SER A 87 -4.45 14.47 15.88
C SER A 87 -5.94 14.38 15.53
N SER A 88 -6.44 15.17 14.58
CA SER A 88 -7.82 15.14 14.10
C SER A 88 -8.04 14.23 12.89
N GLY A 89 -6.99 13.58 12.38
CA GLY A 89 -7.04 12.75 11.17
C GLY A 89 -6.29 13.40 9.99
N LEU A 90 -6.77 13.11 8.78
CA LEU A 90 -6.20 13.56 7.51
C LEU A 90 -6.98 14.75 6.94
N SER A 91 -6.29 15.74 6.38
CA SER A 91 -6.91 16.88 5.70
C SER A 91 -6.10 17.35 4.51
N GLU A 92 -6.76 17.85 3.47
CA GLU A 92 -6.11 18.54 2.34
C GLU A 92 -5.44 19.85 2.76
N GLN A 93 -5.86 20.42 3.88
CA GLN A 93 -5.30 21.66 4.42
C GLN A 93 -4.29 21.36 5.52
N LEU A 94 -3.17 22.08 5.49
CA LEU A 94 -2.19 22.01 6.55
C LEU A 94 -2.76 22.61 7.84
N VAL A 95 -2.54 21.92 8.97
CA VAL A 95 -2.94 22.46 10.28
C VAL A 95 -2.09 23.68 10.65
N SER A 96 -2.70 24.65 11.35
CA SER A 96 -2.05 25.91 11.71
C SER A 96 -1.18 25.86 12.96
N LYS A 97 -1.22 24.75 13.70
CA LYS A 97 -0.48 24.54 14.95
C LYS A 97 0.34 23.26 14.86
N ASP A 98 1.53 23.31 15.44
CA ASP A 98 2.34 22.11 15.62
C ASP A 98 1.68 21.16 16.62
N GLY A 99 1.81 19.87 16.37
CA GLY A 99 1.25 18.80 17.17
C GLY A 99 2.09 17.53 17.03
N ILE A 100 1.98 16.65 18.02
CA ILE A 100 2.68 15.38 18.05
C ILE A 100 1.66 14.28 18.28
N VAL A 101 1.73 13.23 17.45
CA VAL A 101 1.00 11.97 17.66
C VAL A 101 2.01 10.88 17.96
N THR A 102 1.74 10.03 18.94
CA THR A 102 2.70 9.01 19.40
C THR A 102 2.12 7.61 19.35
N TYR A 103 3.00 6.61 19.28
CA TYR A 103 2.67 5.20 19.45
C TYR A 103 3.84 4.47 20.11
N ASN A 104 3.54 3.36 20.81
CA ASN A 104 4.56 2.48 21.36
C ASN A 104 5.11 1.58 20.25
N SER A 105 6.37 1.77 19.87
CA SER A 105 6.97 1.04 18.75
C SER A 105 7.22 -0.46 19.04
N GLU A 106 7.18 -0.86 20.31
CA GLU A 106 7.39 -2.23 20.77
C GLU A 106 6.09 -3.03 20.88
N ASP A 107 4.93 -2.37 20.81
CA ASP A 107 3.62 -3.01 20.86
C ASP A 107 3.00 -3.07 19.45
N SER A 108 2.81 -4.29 18.94
CA SER A 108 2.24 -4.51 17.61
C SER A 108 0.78 -4.02 17.47
N ASN A 109 0.09 -3.79 18.59
CA ASN A 109 -1.27 -3.24 18.59
C ASN A 109 -1.30 -1.70 18.72
N SER A 110 -0.15 -1.08 19.02
CA SER A 110 -0.06 0.38 19.16
C SER A 110 0.21 1.02 17.80
N VAL A 111 -0.80 1.74 17.30
CA VAL A 111 -0.75 2.41 15.99
C VAL A 111 -1.22 3.85 16.11
N ALA A 112 -0.62 4.75 15.33
CA ALA A 112 -1.18 6.07 15.07
C ALA A 112 -2.06 5.98 13.81
N ASP A 113 -3.36 6.23 13.96
CA ASP A 113 -4.36 6.06 12.89
C ASP A 113 -4.94 7.41 12.44
N PHE A 114 -4.78 7.73 11.17
CA PHE A 114 -5.25 8.97 10.55
C PHE A 114 -6.26 8.64 9.45
N THR A 115 -7.48 9.17 9.57
CA THR A 115 -8.59 8.84 8.66
C THR A 115 -8.99 10.03 7.80
N TYR A 116 -9.32 9.78 6.52
CA TYR A 116 -9.99 10.70 5.59
C TYR A 116 -11.24 10.01 5.03
N THR A 117 -12.41 10.65 5.19
CA THR A 117 -13.67 10.15 4.64
C THR A 117 -13.93 10.77 3.28
N PHE A 118 -14.21 9.94 2.28
CA PHE A 118 -14.42 10.41 0.92
C PHE A 118 -15.80 11.05 0.78
N PRO A 119 -15.88 12.32 0.34
CA PRO A 119 -17.17 13.03 0.20
C PRO A 119 -17.99 12.58 -1.01
N GLN A 120 -17.39 11.79 -1.90
CA GLN A 120 -18.02 11.22 -3.10
C GLN A 120 -17.27 9.96 -3.50
N LYS A 121 -17.87 9.14 -4.37
CA LYS A 121 -17.19 7.98 -4.94
C LYS A 121 -15.85 8.40 -5.56
N SER A 122 -14.78 7.68 -5.22
CA SER A 122 -13.41 8.02 -5.58
C SER A 122 -12.60 6.76 -5.88
N ARG A 123 -11.59 6.87 -6.74
CA ARG A 123 -10.69 5.76 -7.10
C ARG A 123 -9.25 6.16 -6.89
N LEU A 124 -8.53 5.32 -6.17
CA LEU A 124 -7.09 5.45 -5.96
C LEU A 124 -6.37 4.32 -6.69
N ILE A 125 -5.71 4.62 -7.80
CA ILE A 125 -4.89 3.68 -8.56
C ILE A 125 -3.52 4.30 -8.85
N GLY A 126 -2.44 3.63 -8.45
CA GLY A 126 -1.09 4.07 -8.76
C GLY A 126 -0.16 4.03 -7.56
N LEU A 127 0.72 5.04 -7.46
CA LEU A 127 1.88 5.06 -6.55
C LEU A 127 1.66 5.97 -5.34
N PRO A 128 1.21 5.45 -4.18
CA PRO A 128 1.16 6.24 -2.94
C PRO A 128 2.55 6.45 -2.32
N LYS A 129 2.69 7.54 -1.54
CA LYS A 129 3.89 7.82 -0.75
C LYS A 129 3.51 8.49 0.56
N ALA A 130 4.22 8.21 1.65
CA ALA A 130 4.11 8.99 2.89
C ALA A 130 5.37 9.84 3.08
N VAL A 131 5.18 11.08 3.52
CA VAL A 131 6.26 11.96 3.98
C VAL A 131 6.04 12.21 5.46
N LEU A 132 6.87 11.64 6.33
CA LEU A 132 6.71 11.71 7.78
C LEU A 132 7.88 12.40 8.44
N TYR A 133 7.60 13.32 9.34
CA TYR A 133 8.59 13.95 10.23
C TYR A 133 8.53 13.23 11.56
N MET A 134 9.58 12.50 11.90
CA MET A 134 9.56 11.56 13.02
C MET A 134 10.78 11.68 13.92
N SER A 135 10.61 11.31 15.19
CA SER A 135 11.70 11.22 16.17
C SER A 135 11.48 10.05 17.12
N ALA A 136 12.55 9.47 17.64
CA ALA A 136 12.53 8.52 18.75
C ALA A 136 13.31 9.10 19.94
N PRO A 137 12.67 9.43 21.07
CA PRO A 137 13.36 10.02 22.22
C PRO A 137 14.36 9.08 22.91
N SER A 138 14.12 7.77 22.84
CA SER A 138 14.87 6.73 23.58
C SER A 138 15.79 5.88 22.70
N HIS A 139 15.86 6.16 21.40
CA HIS A 139 16.60 5.31 20.46
C HIS A 139 17.24 6.10 19.32
N ASN A 140 18.22 5.48 18.66
CA ASN A 140 19.02 6.09 17.58
C ASN A 140 18.62 5.58 16.18
N ASP A 141 17.46 4.93 16.06
CA ASP A 141 16.88 4.48 14.80
C ASP A 141 15.35 4.31 14.93
N LEU A 142 14.64 4.20 13.81
CA LEU A 142 13.22 3.84 13.75
C LEU A 142 12.95 2.94 12.54
N ASN A 143 12.37 1.76 12.73
CA ASN A 143 11.69 1.04 11.67
C ASN A 143 10.24 1.49 11.65
N VAL A 144 9.83 2.14 10.56
CA VAL A 144 8.51 2.72 10.43
C VAL A 144 7.74 1.96 9.37
N PHE A 145 6.56 1.47 9.74
CA PHE A 145 5.62 0.85 8.83
C PHE A 145 4.42 1.76 8.62
N VAL A 146 3.95 1.84 7.38
CA VAL A 146 2.73 2.56 7.01
C VAL A 146 1.83 1.60 6.27
N ILE A 147 0.55 1.50 6.65
CA ILE A 147 -0.46 0.75 5.90
C ILE A 147 -1.66 1.62 5.56
N LEU A 148 -2.14 1.51 4.32
CA LEU A 148 -3.32 2.17 3.81
C LEU A 148 -4.52 1.22 3.89
N ARG A 149 -5.33 1.36 4.92
CA ARG A 149 -6.53 0.54 5.15
C ARG A 149 -7.78 1.21 4.59
N LYS A 150 -8.79 0.41 4.26
CA LYS A 150 -10.13 0.89 3.94
C LYS A 150 -11.09 0.65 5.12
N ARG A 151 -11.93 1.64 5.41
CA ARG A 151 -13.05 1.55 6.36
C ARG A 151 -14.38 1.71 5.63
N ASP A 152 -15.39 0.96 6.07
CA ASP A 152 -16.76 1.20 5.63
C ASP A 152 -17.35 2.49 6.25
N LYS A 153 -18.61 2.79 5.90
CA LYS A 153 -19.36 3.96 6.40
C LYS A 153 -19.56 3.99 7.92
N ASN A 154 -19.46 2.83 8.57
CA ASN A 154 -19.61 2.68 10.01
C ASN A 154 -18.24 2.70 10.72
N GLY A 155 -17.15 2.92 9.97
CA GLY A 155 -15.79 2.94 10.48
C GLY A 155 -15.17 1.55 10.66
N LYS A 156 -15.81 0.46 10.24
CA LYS A 156 -15.26 -0.89 10.34
C LYS A 156 -14.11 -1.05 9.33
N LEU A 157 -12.95 -1.53 9.78
CA LEU A 157 -11.85 -1.90 8.90
C LEU A 157 -12.24 -3.07 8.02
N LEU A 158 -12.02 -2.93 6.71
CA LEU A 158 -12.32 -3.95 5.72
C LEU A 158 -11.05 -4.70 5.32
N MET A 159 -11.27 -5.87 4.72
CA MET A 159 -10.26 -6.68 4.03
C MET A 159 -10.80 -7.02 2.63
N HIS A 160 -9.93 -7.43 1.74
CA HIS A 160 -10.27 -7.96 0.42
C HIS A 160 -9.93 -9.45 0.38
N LEU A 161 -10.84 -10.28 -0.13
CA LEU A 161 -10.62 -11.70 -0.33
C LEU A 161 -9.85 -11.92 -1.63
N CYS A 162 -8.67 -12.52 -1.57
CA CYS A 162 -7.77 -12.67 -2.73
C CYS A 162 -8.18 -13.82 -3.68
N PHE A 163 -9.43 -14.26 -3.63
CA PHE A 163 -10.05 -15.22 -4.54
C PHE A 163 -11.57 -15.09 -4.40
N PRO A 164 -12.36 -15.48 -5.41
CA PRO A 164 -13.81 -15.32 -5.35
C PRO A 164 -14.43 -16.18 -4.24
N PHE A 165 -15.58 -15.75 -3.72
CA PHE A 165 -16.34 -16.52 -2.74
C PHE A 165 -16.75 -17.92 -3.23
N SER A 166 -16.81 -18.14 -4.54
CA SER A 166 -17.05 -19.46 -5.13
C SER A 166 -15.91 -20.46 -4.87
N ALA A 167 -14.70 -19.98 -4.53
CA ALA A 167 -13.52 -20.78 -4.27
C ALA A 167 -13.28 -21.09 -2.78
N ILE A 168 -14.13 -20.60 -1.87
CA ILE A 168 -13.97 -20.80 -0.42
C ILE A 168 -14.95 -21.85 0.12
N PRO A 169 -14.72 -22.41 1.33
CA PRO A 169 -15.67 -23.32 1.94
C PRO A 169 -17.09 -22.73 2.00
N LYS A 170 -18.10 -23.50 1.53
CA LYS A 170 -19.50 -23.05 1.42
C LYS A 170 -20.12 -22.55 2.74
N ALA A 171 -19.51 -22.87 3.88
CA ALA A 171 -19.92 -22.42 5.20
C ALA A 171 -19.68 -20.91 5.42
N TYR A 172 -18.66 -20.32 4.77
CA TYR A 172 -18.38 -18.90 4.87
C TYR A 172 -19.21 -18.13 3.84
N LYS A 173 -19.96 -17.13 4.30
CA LYS A 173 -20.80 -16.25 3.46
C LYS A 173 -20.26 -14.83 3.36
N SER A 174 -19.36 -14.48 4.28
CA SER A 174 -18.66 -13.21 4.37
C SER A 174 -17.20 -13.44 4.78
N ILE A 175 -16.36 -12.43 4.57
CA ILE A 175 -14.99 -12.39 5.08
C ILE A 175 -14.98 -12.48 6.62
N ASP A 176 -16.00 -11.92 7.29
CA ASP A 176 -16.12 -11.98 8.75
C ASP A 176 -16.30 -13.40 9.28
N ASP A 177 -16.93 -14.28 8.49
CA ASP A 177 -17.13 -15.69 8.87
C ASP A 177 -15.83 -16.49 8.90
N ILE A 178 -14.76 -15.99 8.26
CA ILE A 178 -13.46 -16.67 8.22
C ILE A 178 -12.83 -16.60 9.62
N PRO A 179 -12.59 -17.74 10.29
CA PRO A 179 -11.99 -17.77 11.62
C PRO A 179 -10.62 -17.11 11.64
N GLU A 180 -10.27 -16.39 12.71
CA GLU A 180 -8.99 -15.67 12.83
C GLU A 180 -7.77 -16.54 12.54
N LYS A 181 -7.78 -17.79 13.03
CA LYS A 181 -6.70 -18.78 12.80
C LYS A 181 -6.53 -19.19 11.32
N GLU A 182 -7.51 -18.91 10.47
CA GLU A 182 -7.52 -19.23 9.04
C GLU A 182 -7.28 -18.00 8.18
N ARG A 183 -7.19 -16.80 8.79
CA ARG A 183 -6.83 -15.57 8.08
C ARG A 183 -5.33 -15.58 7.83
N ALA A 184 -4.94 -15.26 6.59
CA ALA A 184 -3.56 -15.28 6.11
C ALA A 184 -3.38 -14.19 5.05
N SER A 185 -2.16 -13.66 4.86
CA SER A 185 -1.91 -12.70 3.76
C SER A 185 -2.09 -13.33 2.38
N LEU A 186 -2.08 -14.66 2.31
CA LEU A 186 -2.40 -15.42 1.10
C LEU A 186 -3.89 -15.36 0.74
N ASN A 187 -4.81 -15.24 1.71
CA ASN A 187 -6.24 -15.20 1.41
C ASN A 187 -6.88 -13.83 1.60
N LEU A 188 -6.28 -12.96 2.41
CA LEU A 188 -6.83 -11.66 2.74
C LEU A 188 -5.80 -10.56 2.54
N HIS A 189 -6.20 -9.55 1.77
CA HIS A 189 -5.45 -8.33 1.60
C HIS A 189 -6.02 -7.23 2.50
N MET A 190 -5.16 -6.63 3.34
CA MET A 190 -5.57 -5.59 4.28
C MET A 190 -5.40 -4.17 3.73
N GLY A 191 -4.54 -3.98 2.73
CA GLY A 191 -4.14 -2.67 2.22
C GLY A 191 -2.66 -2.62 1.79
N SER A 192 -2.31 -1.58 1.05
CA SER A 192 -0.92 -1.35 0.61
C SER A 192 -0.03 -0.91 1.77
N VAL A 193 1.21 -1.42 1.81
CA VAL A 193 2.17 -1.20 2.89
C VAL A 193 3.40 -0.45 2.37
N GLY A 194 3.98 0.40 3.19
CA GLY A 194 5.31 0.98 3.01
C GLY A 194 6.15 0.74 4.26
N VAL A 195 7.46 0.66 4.10
CA VAL A 195 8.40 0.48 5.21
C VAL A 195 9.67 1.27 4.94
N LEU A 196 10.20 1.91 5.99
CA LEU A 196 11.51 2.52 5.93
C LEU A 196 12.18 2.46 7.31
N ARG A 197 13.48 2.13 7.32
CA ARG A 197 14.34 2.33 8.48
C ARG A 197 14.94 3.74 8.42
N ALA A 198 14.82 4.51 9.49
CA ALA A 198 15.22 5.92 9.52
C ALA A 198 16.72 6.11 9.25
N SER A 199 17.59 5.20 9.70
CA SER A 199 19.01 5.26 9.35
C SER A 199 19.30 5.06 7.86
N HIS A 200 18.35 4.53 7.09
CA HIS A 200 18.42 4.37 5.64
C HIS A 200 17.62 5.44 4.88
N ARG A 201 17.26 6.56 5.54
CA ARG A 201 16.39 7.61 4.98
C ARG A 201 16.98 8.38 3.79
N LYS A 202 18.28 8.22 3.50
CA LYS A 202 18.92 8.85 2.33
C LYS A 202 18.08 8.62 1.09
N PHE A 203 17.73 9.71 0.41
CA PHE A 203 16.81 9.73 -0.71
C PHE A 203 17.48 10.37 -1.92
N ASP A 204 17.43 9.69 -3.06
CA ASP A 204 17.99 10.17 -4.33
C ASP A 204 16.85 10.42 -5.32
N LEU A 205 16.54 11.70 -5.53
CA LEU A 205 15.46 12.12 -6.43
C LEU A 205 15.80 11.84 -7.90
N GLU A 206 17.07 11.94 -8.29
CA GLU A 206 17.50 11.76 -9.70
C GLU A 206 17.40 10.30 -10.14
N ARG A 207 17.58 9.37 -9.20
CA ARG A 207 17.41 7.92 -9.43
C ARG A 207 15.99 7.42 -9.20
N SER A 208 15.11 8.26 -8.65
CA SER A 208 13.71 7.91 -8.45
C SER A 208 12.98 7.83 -9.79
N ILE A 209 12.39 6.68 -10.12
CA ILE A 209 11.66 6.49 -11.39
C ILE A 209 10.37 7.31 -11.48
N HIS A 210 9.88 7.81 -10.34
CA HIS A 210 8.71 8.66 -10.21
C HIS A 210 8.81 9.44 -8.88
N PRO A 211 8.29 10.69 -8.76
CA PRO A 211 8.34 11.44 -7.49
C PRO A 211 7.77 10.68 -6.29
N GLN A 212 6.78 9.82 -6.53
CA GLN A 212 6.12 9.02 -5.48
C GLN A 212 6.71 7.61 -5.32
N PHE A 213 7.77 7.29 -6.05
CA PHE A 213 8.52 6.03 -5.92
C PHE A 213 9.96 6.37 -5.51
N PRO A 214 10.18 6.63 -4.20
CA PRO A 214 11.47 7.13 -3.75
C PRO A 214 12.55 6.06 -3.89
N PHE A 215 13.69 6.47 -4.43
CA PHE A 215 14.88 5.63 -4.46
C PHE A 215 15.74 5.88 -3.20
N HIS A 216 15.84 4.85 -2.37
CA HIS A 216 16.76 4.81 -1.24
C HIS A 216 17.99 3.99 -1.62
N PRO A 217 19.20 4.57 -1.65
CA PRO A 217 20.40 3.83 -2.04
C PRO A 217 20.76 2.67 -1.10
N HIS A 218 20.37 2.76 0.18
CA HIS A 218 20.73 1.80 1.23
C HIS A 218 22.25 1.54 1.35
N ASP A 219 23.07 2.53 0.94
CA ASP A 219 24.53 2.42 0.89
C ASP A 219 25.21 2.89 2.17
N VAL A 220 24.49 3.58 3.06
CA VAL A 220 24.98 4.11 4.33
C VAL A 220 23.89 4.00 5.40
N GLU A 221 24.29 3.69 6.64
CA GLU A 221 23.44 3.86 7.82
C GLU A 221 23.76 5.18 8.53
N GLU A 222 22.85 6.14 8.44
CA GLU A 222 22.93 7.42 9.13
C GLU A 222 22.07 7.37 10.41
N LYS A 223 22.61 6.84 11.51
CA LYS A 223 21.88 6.78 12.79
C LYS A 223 21.38 8.18 13.21
N ILE A 224 20.25 8.20 13.91
CA ILE A 224 19.63 9.45 14.37
C ILE A 224 20.08 9.78 15.79
N THR A 225 20.16 11.06 16.13
CA THR A 225 20.33 11.46 17.54
C THR A 225 18.99 11.25 18.26
N PRO A 226 18.95 10.63 19.45
CA PRO A 226 17.69 10.48 20.19
C PRO A 226 16.97 11.82 20.38
N GLY A 227 15.70 11.86 19.99
CA GLY A 227 14.85 13.05 20.01
C GLY A 227 14.97 13.98 18.79
N GLU A 228 15.94 13.77 17.90
CA GLU A 228 16.06 14.51 16.64
C GLU A 228 14.90 14.21 15.70
N VAL A 229 14.33 15.26 15.10
CA VAL A 229 13.27 15.14 14.09
C VAL A 229 13.91 14.93 12.72
N VAL A 230 13.64 13.79 12.11
CA VAL A 230 14.10 13.45 10.76
C VAL A 230 12.92 13.34 9.79
N LYS A 231 13.17 13.70 8.53
CA LYS A 231 12.20 13.54 7.43
C LYS A 231 12.39 12.15 6.79
N LEU A 232 11.28 11.44 6.62
CA LEU A 232 11.20 10.12 5.99
C LEU A 232 10.31 10.21 4.74
N GLU A 233 10.85 9.84 3.58
CA GLU A 233 10.11 9.66 2.33
C GLU A 233 9.80 8.17 2.16
N ILE A 234 8.65 7.69 2.64
CA ILE A 234 8.33 6.27 2.66
C ILE A 234 7.51 5.91 1.42
N GLY A 235 8.12 5.16 0.50
CA GLY A 235 7.41 4.54 -0.62
C GLY A 235 6.40 3.52 -0.12
N ILE A 236 5.16 3.60 -0.61
CA ILE A 236 4.11 2.63 -0.31
C ILE A 236 3.84 1.84 -1.59
N TRP A 237 3.68 0.52 -1.47
CA TRP A 237 3.36 -0.34 -2.60
C TRP A 237 2.14 0.19 -3.37
N SER A 238 2.17 0.03 -4.69
CA SER A 238 1.09 0.50 -5.56
C SER A 238 -0.27 -0.01 -5.10
N MET A 239 -1.30 0.82 -5.23
CA MET A 239 -2.65 0.50 -4.79
C MET A 239 -3.63 0.54 -5.96
N GLY A 240 -4.74 -0.18 -5.84
CA GLY A 240 -5.91 -0.03 -6.69
C GLY A 240 -7.16 -0.25 -5.86
N ILE A 241 -7.81 0.82 -5.40
CA ILE A 241 -8.94 0.75 -4.46
C ILE A 241 -10.01 1.77 -4.86
N ASP A 242 -11.26 1.31 -4.92
CA ASP A 242 -12.43 2.18 -5.01
C ASP A 242 -12.97 2.47 -3.61
N PHE A 243 -13.40 3.70 -3.39
CA PHE A 243 -14.10 4.14 -2.19
C PHE A 243 -15.45 4.72 -2.59
N ASP A 244 -16.53 4.23 -1.98
CA ASP A 244 -17.83 4.85 -2.06
C ASP A 244 -17.88 6.10 -1.18
N GLU A 245 -18.81 7.00 -1.49
CA GLU A 245 -19.12 8.15 -0.63
C GLU A 245 -19.35 7.70 0.82
N GLY A 246 -18.67 8.33 1.78
CA GLY A 246 -18.77 8.01 3.21
C GLY A 246 -17.87 6.86 3.68
N GLU A 247 -17.26 6.09 2.78
CA GLU A 247 -16.14 5.21 3.15
C GLU A 247 -14.88 6.03 3.42
N SER A 248 -13.91 5.44 4.11
CA SER A 248 -12.70 6.17 4.50
C SER A 248 -11.42 5.40 4.22
N ILE A 249 -10.35 6.13 3.92
CA ILE A 249 -8.98 5.61 3.99
C ILE A 249 -8.43 5.87 5.39
N SER A 250 -7.77 4.87 5.97
CA SER A 250 -7.11 4.92 7.27
C SER A 250 -5.62 4.65 7.06
N VAL A 251 -4.81 5.68 7.28
CA VAL A 251 -3.35 5.62 7.24
C VAL A 251 -2.88 5.27 8.65
N GLN A 252 -2.38 4.05 8.82
CA GLN A 252 -1.87 3.58 10.11
C GLN A 252 -0.35 3.56 10.08
N VAL A 253 0.27 4.20 11.07
CA VAL A 253 1.72 4.19 11.27
C VAL A 253 2.05 3.40 12.53
N SER A 254 3.00 2.48 12.43
CA SER A 254 3.35 1.56 13.51
C SER A 254 4.84 1.19 13.53
N GLY A 255 5.29 0.62 14.65
CA GLY A 255 6.65 0.11 14.83
C GLY A 255 6.82 -1.35 14.44
N SER A 256 5.74 -2.03 14.05
CA SER A 256 5.73 -3.44 13.68
C SER A 256 5.06 -3.64 12.32
N PHE A 257 5.51 -4.65 11.58
CA PHE A 257 4.92 -4.97 10.28
C PHE A 257 3.42 -5.27 10.44
N PRO A 258 2.55 -4.61 9.66
CA PRO A 258 1.10 -4.77 9.76
C PRO A 258 0.69 -6.07 9.04
N SER A 259 0.97 -7.21 9.66
CA SER A 259 0.62 -8.54 9.14
C SER A 259 -0.59 -9.16 9.81
N ILE A 260 -1.20 -10.09 9.09
CA ILE A 260 -1.99 -11.16 9.70
C ILE A 260 -1.04 -12.12 10.43
N ALA A 261 -1.47 -12.72 11.53
CA ALA A 261 -0.62 -13.36 12.57
C ALA A 261 0.44 -14.38 12.07
N GLU A 262 0.34 -14.90 10.85
CA GLU A 262 1.24 -15.89 10.26
C GLU A 262 2.72 -15.47 10.23
N TYR A 263 3.05 -14.18 10.04
CA TYR A 263 4.44 -13.74 9.94
C TYR A 263 5.21 -13.95 11.25
N ALA A 264 4.52 -13.86 12.39
CA ALA A 264 5.11 -14.15 13.69
C ALA A 264 5.37 -15.66 13.88
N ALA A 265 4.58 -16.52 13.24
CA ALA A 265 4.70 -17.98 13.35
C ALA A 265 5.85 -18.55 12.50
N PHE A 266 6.20 -17.91 11.39
CA PHE A 266 7.20 -18.42 10.43
C PHE A 266 8.54 -17.67 10.41
N SER A 267 8.70 -16.64 11.23
CA SER A 267 9.93 -15.84 11.28
C SER A 267 10.76 -16.14 12.53
N LYS A 268 12.09 -16.19 12.37
CA LYS A 268 12.99 -16.14 13.52
C LYS A 268 12.87 -14.77 14.22
N PRO A 269 13.05 -14.69 15.55
CA PRO A 269 13.14 -13.41 16.24
C PRO A 269 14.20 -12.52 15.58
N ARG A 270 13.86 -11.24 15.38
CA ARG A 270 14.80 -10.24 14.89
C ARG A 270 15.95 -10.02 15.89
N PRO A 271 17.18 -9.76 15.42
CA PRO A 271 18.28 -9.32 16.28
C PRO A 271 17.89 -8.09 17.10
N GLU A 272 18.45 -7.94 18.30
CA GLU A 272 18.05 -6.90 19.26
C GLU A 272 18.41 -5.48 18.77
N GLU A 273 19.49 -5.37 18.02
CA GLU A 273 19.97 -4.17 17.34
C GLU A 273 19.08 -3.73 16.18
N GLU A 274 18.21 -4.61 15.67
CA GLU A 274 17.26 -4.28 14.61
C GLU A 274 15.89 -3.83 15.14
N LYS A 275 15.60 -4.04 16.43
CA LYS A 275 14.28 -3.77 17.00
C LYS A 275 14.10 -2.29 17.33
N ASN A 276 12.86 -1.83 17.17
CA ASN A 276 12.45 -0.54 17.70
C ASN A 276 12.46 -0.53 19.23
N LYS A 277 12.59 0.67 19.83
CA LYS A 277 12.62 0.85 21.29
C LYS A 277 11.86 2.10 21.71
N GLY A 278 10.90 1.91 22.61
CA GLY A 278 10.13 2.96 23.24
C GLY A 278 9.14 3.65 22.30
N GLU A 279 8.90 4.93 22.57
CA GLU A 279 7.92 5.73 21.85
C GLU A 279 8.47 6.26 20.53
N HIS A 280 7.68 6.12 19.46
CA HIS A 280 7.88 6.89 18.23
C HIS A 280 6.93 8.08 18.21
N ARG A 281 7.41 9.21 17.70
CA ARG A 281 6.64 10.46 17.57
C ARG A 281 6.52 10.86 16.11
N ILE A 282 5.31 11.18 15.68
CA ILE A 282 4.99 11.79 14.39
C ILE A 282 4.70 13.27 14.65
N HIS A 283 5.52 14.14 14.05
CA HIS A 283 5.38 15.58 14.17
C HIS A 283 4.51 16.09 13.01
N CYS A 284 3.51 16.89 13.34
CA CYS A 284 2.53 17.45 12.42
C CYS A 284 2.51 18.97 12.61
N GLY A 285 2.35 19.74 11.53
CA GLY A 285 2.24 21.20 11.61
C GLY A 285 2.94 21.93 10.48
N PRO A 286 2.93 23.27 10.50
CA PRO A 286 3.56 24.10 9.48
C PRO A 286 5.06 23.81 9.27
N GLN A 287 5.79 23.48 10.35
CA GLN A 287 7.23 23.20 10.28
C GLN A 287 7.55 21.74 9.97
N THR A 288 6.62 20.83 10.31
CA THR A 288 6.74 19.39 10.12
C THR A 288 5.49 18.87 9.41
N PRO A 289 5.29 19.17 8.12
CA PRO A 289 4.08 18.86 7.38
C PRO A 289 4.02 17.38 6.98
N SER A 290 3.92 16.49 7.97
CA SER A 290 3.69 15.06 7.77
C SER A 290 2.42 14.85 6.96
N ARG A 291 2.48 14.03 5.92
CA ARG A 291 1.40 13.83 4.95
C ARG A 291 1.47 12.48 4.26
N VAL A 292 0.34 12.02 3.75
CA VAL A 292 0.26 10.97 2.74
C VAL A 292 -0.08 11.60 1.39
N ILE A 293 0.48 11.06 0.32
CA ILE A 293 0.24 11.49 -1.06
C ILE A 293 -0.46 10.32 -1.77
N LEU A 294 -1.68 10.55 -2.23
CA LEU A 294 -2.56 9.51 -2.77
C LEU A 294 -2.83 9.71 -4.26
N PRO A 295 -2.85 8.63 -5.06
CA PRO A 295 -2.99 8.70 -6.52
C PRO A 295 -4.46 8.69 -6.96
N PHE A 296 -5.12 9.85 -7.00
CA PHE A 296 -6.51 9.93 -7.48
C PHE A 296 -6.55 9.81 -9.00
N VAL A 297 -7.38 8.90 -9.51
CA VAL A 297 -7.65 8.77 -10.95
C VAL A 297 -9.15 8.97 -11.22
N PRO A 298 -9.53 9.43 -12.42
CA PRO A 298 -10.94 9.50 -12.81
C PRO A 298 -11.64 8.13 -12.72
N LEU A 299 -12.92 8.16 -12.39
CA LEU A 299 -13.81 6.99 -12.39
C LEU A 299 -14.33 6.64 -13.79
#